data_AF-A0A1G9KZU0-F1
#
_entry.id   AF-A0A1G9KZU0-F1
#
_cell.length_a   1.000
_cell.length_b   1.000
_cell.length_c   1.000
_cell.angle_alpha   90.00
_cell.angle_beta   90.00
_cell.angle_gamma   90.00
#
_symmetry.space_group_name_H-M   'P 1'
#
loop_
_entity.id
_entity.type
_entity.pdbx_description
1 polymer ?
#
loop_
_entity_poly.entity_id
_entity_poly.type
_entity_poly.pdbx_seq_one_letter_code
_entity_poly.pdbx_strand_id
1 'polypeptide(L)'
;MIRNQRRFPLVADGEPVSNPPKVMALYENEDLITNIHGDYRDKNYDDVTKDYNFGDKDKNDASANQGKTYAELAREEARRDIRKKRQAYLSKEVKKTSKAAMQQQLKTPLPKRAVKPKNDLSHFAEKMHQDDYILAEIPVTYKKPDNSSTVKPTKNNYDFLKRSQIYNKEALQSQRDHKVAQELNLTRFDDVK
;
A
#
# COMPACT_ATOMS: atom_id res chain seq x y z
N MET A 1 -22.23 6.18 -41.62
CA MET A 1 -22.56 5.72 -40.25
C MET A 1 -21.89 6.66 -39.25
N ILE A 2 -22.66 7.59 -38.69
CA ILE A 2 -22.19 8.63 -37.76
C ILE A 2 -22.06 7.98 -36.38
N ARG A 3 -20.86 7.99 -35.81
CA ARG A 3 -20.61 7.47 -34.46
C ARG A 3 -21.19 8.47 -33.47
N ASN A 4 -22.08 7.99 -32.61
CA ASN A 4 -22.68 8.73 -31.50
C ASN A 4 -21.58 9.23 -30.54
N GLN A 5 -21.04 10.42 -30.83
CA GLN A 5 -20.22 11.19 -29.91
C GLN A 5 -21.13 11.56 -28.74
N ARG A 6 -20.93 10.91 -27.59
CA ARG A 6 -21.68 11.19 -26.36
C ARG A 6 -21.33 12.61 -25.92
N ARG A 7 -22.18 13.58 -26.27
CA ARG A 7 -22.19 14.91 -25.64
C ARG A 7 -22.41 14.67 -24.14
N PHE A 8 -21.77 15.48 -23.30
CA PHE A 8 -22.00 15.46 -21.85
C PHE A 8 -23.51 15.37 -21.57
N PRO A 9 -23.95 14.56 -20.59
CA PRO A 9 -25.36 14.46 -20.27
C PRO A 9 -25.88 15.86 -19.97
N LEU A 10 -26.80 16.34 -20.82
CA LEU A 10 -27.46 17.62 -20.64
C LEU A 10 -28.52 17.38 -19.57
N VAL A 11 -28.13 17.46 -18.30
CA VAL A 11 -29.04 17.29 -17.17
C VAL A 11 -29.78 18.61 -16.99
N ALA A 12 -31.12 18.58 -16.97
CA ALA A 12 -31.93 19.77 -16.74
C ALA A 12 -31.78 20.26 -15.28
N ASP A 13 -32.01 21.55 -15.02
CA ASP A 13 -31.76 22.22 -13.72
C ASP A 13 -32.52 21.65 -12.50
N GLY A 14 -33.35 20.61 -12.69
CA GLY A 14 -34.10 19.94 -11.63
C GLY A 14 -33.85 18.44 -11.49
N GLU A 15 -32.96 17.84 -12.30
CA GLU A 15 -32.69 16.40 -12.23
C GLU A 15 -31.39 16.12 -11.46
N PRO A 16 -31.40 15.21 -10.46
CA PRO A 16 -30.21 14.92 -9.67
C PRO A 16 -29.14 14.23 -10.53
N VAL A 17 -27.99 14.89 -10.69
CA VAL A 17 -26.83 14.40 -11.48
C VAL A 17 -26.15 13.16 -10.84
N SER A 18 -26.38 12.93 -9.54
CA SER A 18 -25.78 11.82 -8.80
C SER A 18 -26.71 10.62 -8.71
N ASN A 19 -26.26 9.47 -9.19
CA ASN A 19 -26.92 8.20 -8.88
C ASN A 19 -26.88 7.94 -7.37
N PRO A 20 -27.94 7.35 -6.77
CA PRO A 20 -27.91 6.96 -5.38
C PRO A 20 -26.76 5.97 -5.11
N PRO A 21 -26.17 5.98 -3.91
CA PRO A 21 -25.05 5.10 -3.59
C PRO A 21 -25.47 3.64 -3.79
N LYS A 22 -24.70 2.92 -4.60
CA LYS A 22 -24.89 1.47 -4.77
C LYS A 22 -24.61 0.79 -3.43
N VAL A 23 -25.65 0.20 -2.84
CA VAL A 23 -25.51 -0.63 -1.64
C VAL A 23 -24.63 -1.83 -2.02
N MET A 24 -23.44 -1.90 -1.43
CA MET A 24 -22.55 -3.04 -1.58
C MET A 24 -22.86 -4.05 -0.47
N ALA A 25 -23.17 -5.29 -0.84
CA ALA A 25 -23.26 -6.40 0.12
C ALA A 25 -21.84 -6.81 0.53
N LEU A 26 -21.22 -6.00 1.40
CA LEU A 26 -19.85 -6.25 1.86
C LEU A 26 -19.77 -7.41 2.87
N TYR A 27 -20.91 -7.75 3.50
CA TYR A 27 -21.10 -8.88 4.40
C TYR A 27 -22.58 -9.29 4.37
N GLU A 28 -22.89 -10.55 4.15
CA GLU A 28 -24.19 -11.09 4.58
C GLU A 28 -24.11 -11.40 6.08
N ASN A 29 -25.23 -11.34 6.82
CA ASN A 29 -25.22 -11.71 8.25
C ASN A 29 -24.84 -13.19 8.47
N GLU A 30 -24.72 -13.96 7.38
CA GLU A 30 -24.25 -15.34 7.31
C GLU A 30 -22.75 -15.47 6.96
N ASP A 31 -22.09 -14.38 6.52
CA ASP A 31 -20.62 -14.30 6.30
C ASP A 31 -19.83 -14.16 7.61
N LEU A 32 -20.50 -14.26 8.76
CA LEU A 32 -19.81 -14.53 10.02
C LEU A 32 -18.97 -15.79 9.82
N ILE A 33 -17.73 -15.80 10.35
CA ILE A 33 -16.87 -16.99 10.30
C ILE A 33 -17.53 -18.06 11.19
N THR A 34 -18.50 -18.78 10.63
CA THR A 34 -19.21 -19.90 11.28
C THR A 34 -18.29 -21.10 11.47
N ASN A 35 -17.08 -21.06 10.91
CA ASN A 35 -16.03 -22.06 11.13
C ASN A 35 -15.45 -22.06 12.55
N ILE A 36 -15.81 -21.11 13.42
CA ILE A 36 -15.39 -21.14 14.82
C ILE A 36 -16.39 -21.99 15.62
N HIS A 37 -16.09 -23.28 15.75
CA HIS A 37 -16.90 -24.22 16.53
C HIS A 37 -16.29 -24.40 17.92
N GLY A 38 -17.10 -24.36 18.97
CA GLY A 38 -16.70 -24.63 20.35
C GLY A 38 -16.75 -23.41 21.28
N ASP A 39 -16.63 -23.67 22.58
CA ASP A 39 -16.70 -22.64 23.60
C ASP A 39 -15.57 -21.62 23.45
N TYR A 40 -15.91 -20.34 23.55
CA TYR A 40 -14.92 -19.26 23.59
C TYR A 40 -13.99 -19.46 24.79
N ARG A 41 -12.69 -19.57 24.53
CA ARG A 41 -11.66 -19.62 25.58
C ARG A 41 -10.81 -18.37 25.53
N ASP A 42 -10.84 -17.63 26.63
CA ASP A 42 -9.95 -16.50 26.84
C ASP A 42 -8.49 -16.97 26.85
N LYS A 43 -7.64 -16.19 26.19
CA LYS A 43 -6.20 -16.42 26.25
C LYS A 43 -5.72 -15.98 27.62
N ASN A 44 -5.10 -16.90 28.35
CA ASN A 44 -4.44 -16.55 29.61
C ASN A 44 -3.09 -15.89 29.30
N TYR A 45 -3.00 -14.58 29.55
CA TYR A 45 -1.81 -13.77 29.24
C TYR A 45 -0.77 -13.75 30.37
N ASP A 46 -1.05 -14.42 31.50
CA ASP A 46 -0.14 -14.45 32.64
C ASP A 46 1.14 -15.26 32.36
N ASP A 47 1.10 -16.14 31.35
CA ASP A 47 2.21 -17.02 31.00
C ASP A 47 2.62 -16.85 29.52
N VAL A 48 3.48 -15.85 29.29
CA VAL A 48 3.98 -15.48 27.95
C VAL A 48 4.97 -16.50 27.38
N THR A 49 5.26 -17.59 28.09
CA THR A 49 6.30 -18.56 27.71
C THR A 49 5.77 -19.85 27.09
N LYS A 50 4.48 -20.17 27.26
CA LYS A 50 3.91 -21.44 26.79
C LYS A 50 3.72 -21.56 25.29
N ASP A 51 3.52 -20.44 24.60
CA ASP A 51 3.30 -20.42 23.14
C ASP A 51 4.58 -20.12 22.33
N TYR A 52 5.72 -19.92 23.00
CA TYR A 52 7.02 -19.72 22.36
C TYR A 52 7.71 -21.06 22.07
N ASN A 53 7.18 -21.81 21.11
CA ASN A 53 7.94 -22.88 20.49
C ASN A 53 8.94 -22.27 19.50
N PHE A 54 10.16 -22.02 19.98
CA PHE A 54 11.30 -21.63 19.14
C PHE A 54 11.76 -22.84 18.33
N GLY A 55 11.02 -23.14 17.27
CA GLY A 55 11.38 -24.08 16.21
C GLY A 55 11.81 -25.46 16.69
N ASP A 56 10.87 -26.40 16.73
CA ASP A 56 11.22 -27.74 16.26
C ASP A 56 10.10 -28.34 15.40
N LYS A 57 10.53 -29.12 14.42
CA LYS A 57 9.70 -29.65 13.34
C LYS A 57 8.96 -30.88 13.84
N ASP A 58 7.65 -30.76 14.05
CA ASP A 58 6.79 -31.95 14.08
C ASP A 58 6.07 -32.13 12.76
N LYS A 59 6.56 -33.12 12.01
CA LYS A 59 5.77 -33.83 11.01
C LYS A 59 4.71 -34.63 11.76
N ASN A 60 3.45 -34.44 11.39
CA ASN A 60 2.53 -35.49 10.93
C ASN A 60 1.17 -34.82 10.75
N ASP A 61 0.64 -34.83 9.52
CA ASP A 61 -0.69 -35.38 9.26
C ASP A 61 -0.96 -35.50 7.75
N ALA A 62 -1.81 -36.47 7.45
CA ALA A 62 -2.01 -37.17 6.19
C ALA A 62 -2.46 -36.32 4.99
N SER A 63 -2.36 -36.95 3.80
CA SER A 63 -2.93 -36.57 2.50
C SER A 63 -2.01 -35.79 1.56
N ALA A 64 -1.19 -36.55 0.83
CA ALA A 64 -0.56 -36.07 -0.38
C ALA A 64 -1.63 -35.74 -1.44
N ASN A 65 -1.82 -34.44 -1.69
CA ASN A 65 -2.32 -33.83 -2.93
C ASN A 65 -3.80 -33.43 -3.06
N GLN A 66 -4.61 -33.31 -1.99
CA GLN A 66 -5.99 -32.77 -2.11
C GLN A 66 -6.41 -31.72 -1.06
N GLY A 67 -5.48 -31.17 -0.27
CA GLY A 67 -5.82 -30.29 0.87
C GLY A 67 -5.05 -28.97 0.98
N LYS A 68 -4.41 -28.49 -0.09
CA LYS A 68 -3.60 -27.26 0.00
C LYS A 68 -4.51 -26.05 0.15
N THR A 69 -4.40 -25.37 1.29
CA THR A 69 -5.11 -24.11 1.56
C THR A 69 -4.70 -23.07 0.51
N TYR A 70 -5.58 -22.13 0.14
CA TYR A 70 -5.28 -21.05 -0.82
C TYR A 70 -3.93 -20.35 -0.55
N ALA A 71 -3.59 -20.16 0.73
CA ALA A 71 -2.32 -19.59 1.16
C ALA A 71 -1.09 -20.42 0.76
N GLU A 72 -1.20 -21.75 0.72
CA GLU A 72 -0.11 -22.64 0.31
C GLU A 72 0.09 -22.63 -1.19
N LEU A 73 -1.00 -22.61 -1.97
CA LEU A 73 -0.95 -22.45 -3.43
C LEU A 73 -0.27 -21.12 -3.81
N ALA A 74 -0.66 -20.01 -3.16
CA ALA A 74 -0.04 -18.71 -3.37
C ALA A 74 1.47 -18.71 -3.03
N ARG A 75 1.87 -19.42 -1.96
CA ARG A 75 3.29 -19.57 -1.59
C ARG A 75 4.07 -20.39 -2.61
N GLU A 76 3.51 -21.48 -3.13
CA GLU A 76 4.15 -22.28 -4.18
C GLU A 76 4.30 -21.52 -5.49
N GLU A 77 3.28 -20.77 -5.90
CA GLU A 77 3.33 -19.92 -7.08
C GLU A 77 4.37 -18.81 -6.94
N ALA A 78 4.40 -18.12 -5.80
CA ALA A 78 5.42 -17.11 -5.50
C ALA A 78 6.84 -17.70 -5.56
N ARG A 79 7.05 -18.90 -5.02
CA ARG A 79 8.35 -19.61 -5.10
C ARG A 79 8.73 -19.96 -6.53
N ARG A 80 7.78 -20.44 -7.34
CA ARG A 80 8.00 -20.74 -8.77
C ARG A 80 8.35 -19.48 -9.55
N ASP A 81 7.64 -18.37 -9.32
CA ASP A 81 7.91 -17.09 -9.99
C ASP A 81 9.29 -16.54 -9.62
N ILE A 82 9.68 -16.55 -8.33
CA ILE A 82 11.03 -16.16 -7.90
C ILE A 82 12.10 -17.02 -8.57
N ARG A 83 11.90 -18.35 -8.64
CA ARG A 83 12.84 -19.26 -9.28
C ARG A 83 12.96 -18.99 -10.78
N LYS A 84 11.83 -18.77 -11.47
CA LYS A 84 11.79 -18.44 -12.90
C LYS A 84 12.45 -17.09 -13.18
N LYS A 85 12.16 -16.07 -12.38
CA LYS A 85 12.83 -14.76 -12.45
C LYS A 85 14.33 -14.90 -12.25
N ARG A 86 14.78 -15.63 -11.22
CA ARG A 86 16.20 -15.87 -10.96
C ARG A 86 16.88 -16.55 -12.16
N GLN A 87 16.25 -17.56 -12.75
CA GLN A 87 16.77 -18.22 -13.97
C GLN A 87 16.81 -17.28 -15.18
N ALA A 88 15.78 -16.47 -15.39
CA ALA A 88 15.74 -15.47 -16.45
C ALA A 88 16.82 -14.39 -16.28
N TYR A 89 17.05 -13.92 -15.06
CA TYR A 89 18.15 -13.01 -14.75
C TYR A 89 19.51 -13.67 -15.01
N LEU A 90 19.73 -14.89 -14.52
CA LEU A 90 20.98 -15.62 -14.74
C LEU A 90 21.27 -15.79 -16.24
N SER A 91 20.29 -16.21 -17.02
CA SER A 91 20.44 -16.39 -18.48
C SER A 91 20.67 -15.08 -19.24
N LYS A 92 20.14 -13.94 -18.77
CA LYS A 92 20.47 -12.60 -19.31
C LYS A 92 21.91 -12.21 -18.98
N GLU A 93 22.40 -12.54 -17.79
CA GLU A 93 23.79 -12.26 -17.41
C GLU A 93 24.80 -13.17 -18.12
N VAL A 94 24.46 -14.43 -18.35
CA VAL A 94 25.30 -15.37 -19.12
C VAL A 94 25.30 -15.00 -20.60
N LYS A 95 24.20 -14.47 -21.13
CA LYS A 95 24.15 -13.83 -22.46
C LYS A 95 24.50 -12.35 -22.39
N LYS A 96 25.67 -12.01 -21.85
CA LYS A 96 26.33 -10.77 -22.26
C LYS A 96 26.65 -10.93 -23.75
N THR A 97 25.79 -10.38 -24.60
CA THR A 97 26.16 -10.11 -25.99
C THR A 97 27.46 -9.33 -25.94
N SER A 98 28.48 -9.86 -26.61
CA SER A 98 29.76 -9.18 -26.77
C SER A 98 29.47 -7.76 -27.25
N LYS A 99 30.10 -6.77 -26.60
CA LYS A 99 29.99 -5.35 -26.96
C LYS A 99 30.73 -5.06 -28.28
N ALA A 100 30.38 -5.75 -29.36
CA ALA A 100 30.96 -5.59 -30.69
C ALA A 100 29.92 -5.19 -31.76
N ALA A 101 28.71 -4.77 -31.36
CA ALA A 101 27.69 -4.24 -32.27
C ALA A 101 27.14 -2.88 -31.81
N MET A 102 27.87 -2.16 -30.96
CA MET A 102 27.53 -0.81 -30.51
C MET A 102 28.49 0.23 -31.12
N GLN A 103 28.86 0.04 -32.38
CA GLN A 103 29.50 1.07 -33.21
C GLN A 103 29.07 0.88 -34.66
N GLN A 104 27.78 0.97 -34.93
CA GLN A 104 27.32 1.31 -36.27
C GLN A 104 25.92 1.93 -36.20
N GLN A 105 25.86 3.19 -36.66
CA GLN A 105 24.69 3.91 -37.16
C GLN A 105 23.88 4.76 -36.16
N LEU A 106 24.50 5.84 -35.69
CA LEU A 106 23.82 7.13 -35.43
C LEU A 106 23.59 7.85 -36.76
N LYS A 107 22.70 7.31 -37.60
CA LYS A 107 22.04 8.04 -38.69
C LYS A 107 20.62 7.51 -38.78
N THR A 108 19.73 7.99 -37.92
CA THR A 108 18.29 7.83 -38.16
C THR A 108 17.96 8.64 -39.42
N PRO A 109 17.47 8.03 -40.51
CA PRO A 109 16.80 8.81 -41.53
C PRO A 109 15.55 9.38 -40.87
N LEU A 110 15.31 10.69 -41.03
CA LEU A 110 14.00 11.29 -40.78
C LEU A 110 12.94 10.34 -41.38
N PRO A 111 11.88 9.95 -40.65
CA PRO A 111 10.86 9.07 -41.21
C PRO A 111 10.36 9.73 -42.49
N LYS A 112 10.58 9.07 -43.64
CA LYS A 112 10.05 9.53 -44.93
C LYS A 112 8.56 9.75 -44.69
N ARG A 113 8.09 10.99 -44.90
CA ARG A 113 6.66 11.35 -44.79
C ARG A 113 5.88 10.27 -45.52
N ALA A 114 5.11 9.50 -44.77
CA ALA A 114 4.24 8.48 -45.35
C ALA A 114 3.36 9.18 -46.39
N VAL A 115 3.39 8.70 -47.62
CA VAL A 115 2.54 9.20 -48.70
C VAL A 115 1.10 9.08 -48.21
N LYS A 116 0.43 10.21 -47.97
CA LYS A 116 -0.95 10.21 -47.49
C LYS A 116 -1.82 9.46 -48.52
N PRO A 117 -2.63 8.47 -48.11
CA PRO A 117 -3.50 7.77 -49.05
C PRO A 117 -4.51 8.77 -49.63
N LYS A 118 -4.47 8.96 -50.95
CA LYS A 118 -5.43 9.79 -51.69
C LYS A 118 -6.73 9.00 -51.83
N ASN A 119 -7.54 9.05 -50.78
CA ASN A 119 -8.91 8.56 -50.78
C ASN A 119 -9.87 9.76 -50.83
N ASP A 120 -11.11 9.63 -51.28
CA ASP A 120 -12.02 10.79 -51.46
C ASP A 120 -12.23 11.58 -50.16
N LEU A 121 -12.12 10.92 -49.00
CA LEU A 121 -12.23 11.54 -47.68
C LEU A 121 -10.92 12.20 -47.19
N SER A 122 -9.82 12.06 -47.91
CA SER A 122 -8.50 12.57 -47.48
C SER A 122 -8.44 14.10 -47.42
N HIS A 123 -9.24 14.82 -48.22
CA HIS A 123 -9.31 16.29 -48.21
C HIS A 123 -9.82 16.85 -46.87
N PHE A 124 -10.66 16.11 -46.14
CA PHE A 124 -11.12 16.54 -44.82
C PHE A 124 -10.00 16.50 -43.77
N ALA A 125 -9.04 15.58 -43.93
CA ALA A 125 -7.91 15.46 -43.02
C ALA A 125 -6.87 16.58 -43.22
N GLU A 126 -6.82 17.20 -44.40
CA GLU A 126 -5.93 18.33 -44.69
C GLU A 126 -6.30 19.58 -43.89
N LYS A 127 -7.59 19.79 -43.65
CA LYS A 127 -8.14 20.86 -42.81
C LYS A 127 -8.29 20.46 -41.34
N MET A 128 -7.89 19.25 -40.98
CA MET A 128 -7.93 18.72 -39.61
C MET A 128 -6.60 18.97 -38.89
N HIS A 129 -5.99 20.13 -39.13
CA HIS A 129 -4.84 20.62 -38.39
C HIS A 129 -5.25 21.96 -37.79
N GLN A 130 -4.86 22.18 -36.54
CA GLN A 130 -5.08 23.43 -35.85
C GLN A 130 -3.78 24.22 -35.95
N ASP A 131 -3.77 25.27 -36.78
CA ASP A 131 -2.60 26.16 -36.92
C ASP A 131 -2.53 27.16 -35.76
N ASP A 132 -3.71 27.61 -35.29
CA ASP A 132 -3.83 28.60 -34.24
C ASP A 132 -4.44 28.00 -32.96
N TYR A 133 -3.69 28.10 -31.86
CA TYR A 133 -4.20 27.72 -30.55
C TYR A 133 -5.15 28.80 -30.04
N ILE A 134 -6.38 28.42 -29.70
CA ILE A 134 -7.27 29.27 -28.92
C ILE A 134 -6.82 29.15 -27.46
N LEU A 135 -5.89 30.02 -27.06
CA LEU A 135 -5.51 30.19 -25.65
C LEU A 135 -6.64 30.97 -24.96
N ALA A 136 -7.49 30.27 -24.22
CA ALA A 136 -8.40 30.95 -23.31
C ALA A 136 -7.56 31.59 -22.19
N GLU A 137 -7.60 32.92 -22.07
CA GLU A 137 -7.08 33.65 -20.91
C GLU A 137 -7.98 33.35 -19.70
N ILE A 138 -7.75 32.18 -19.09
CA ILE A 138 -8.40 31.80 -17.85
C ILE A 138 -7.61 32.49 -16.73
N PRO A 139 -8.26 33.33 -15.88
CA PRO A 139 -7.58 33.91 -14.74
C PRO A 139 -7.05 32.80 -13.85
N VAL A 140 -5.73 32.72 -13.69
CA VAL A 140 -5.07 31.74 -12.84
C VAL A 140 -5.31 32.15 -11.39
N THR A 141 -6.45 31.77 -10.81
CA THR A 141 -6.74 31.92 -9.38
C THR A 141 -6.02 30.83 -8.57
N TYR A 142 -4.73 30.59 -8.86
CA TYR A 142 -3.95 29.64 -8.09
C TYR A 142 -3.58 30.26 -6.75
N LYS A 143 -4.24 29.80 -5.69
CA LYS A 143 -3.82 30.05 -4.30
C LYS A 143 -2.76 29.01 -3.97
N LYS A 144 -1.48 29.43 -3.92
CA LYS A 144 -0.39 28.56 -3.44
C LYS A 144 -0.76 28.04 -2.05
N PRO A 145 -0.87 26.71 -1.84
CA PRO A 145 -1.12 26.18 -0.52
C PRO A 145 0.07 26.55 0.36
N ASP A 146 -0.21 27.10 1.54
CA ASP A 146 0.80 27.37 2.55
C ASP A 146 1.21 26.03 3.17
N ASN A 147 2.10 25.32 2.47
CA ASN A 147 2.78 24.13 2.97
C ASN A 147 3.86 24.58 3.96
N SER A 148 3.49 25.37 4.96
CA SER A 148 4.31 25.53 6.15
C SER A 148 4.42 24.13 6.75
N SER A 149 5.56 23.51 6.46
CA SER A 149 5.96 22.23 7.02
C SER A 149 5.95 22.44 8.53
N THR A 150 4.86 22.05 9.19
CA THR A 150 4.86 21.83 10.63
C THR A 150 6.01 20.86 10.86
N VAL A 151 7.12 21.37 11.40
CA VAL A 151 8.31 20.57 11.69
C VAL A 151 7.82 19.48 12.63
N LYS A 152 7.60 18.29 12.10
CA LYS A 152 7.18 17.16 12.93
C LYS A 152 8.31 16.96 13.94
N PRO A 153 8.01 16.88 15.24
CA PRO A 153 9.04 16.69 16.24
C PRO A 153 9.85 15.46 15.88
N THR A 154 11.17 15.60 15.84
CA THR A 154 12.09 14.51 15.57
C THR A 154 11.89 13.46 16.65
N LYS A 155 11.28 12.33 16.29
CA LYS A 155 11.14 11.21 17.21
C LYS A 155 12.54 10.64 17.42
N ASN A 156 13.15 10.95 18.55
CA ASN A 156 14.36 10.26 18.98
C ASN A 156 13.98 8.79 19.22
N ASN A 157 14.48 7.90 18.37
CA ASN A 157 14.23 6.45 18.40
C ASN A 157 14.74 5.75 19.68
N TYR A 158 15.16 6.48 20.72
CA TYR A 158 15.67 5.95 21.99
C TYR A 158 14.91 6.47 23.21
N ASP A 159 13.76 7.10 23.02
CA ASP A 159 12.94 7.57 24.15
C ASP A 159 12.42 6.40 25.02
N PHE A 160 12.14 5.25 24.41
CA PHE A 160 11.82 4.03 25.16
C PHE A 160 12.98 3.55 26.06
N LEU A 161 14.22 3.92 25.73
CA LEU A 161 15.40 3.60 26.52
C LEU A 161 15.47 4.46 27.80
N LYS A 162 14.93 5.68 27.76
CA LYS A 162 14.83 6.57 28.94
C LYS A 162 13.81 6.08 29.96
N ARG A 163 12.72 5.46 29.50
CA ARG A 163 11.70 4.83 30.36
C ARG A 163 11.90 3.31 30.57
N SER A 164 12.98 2.76 30.04
CA SER A 164 13.28 1.33 30.18
C SER A 164 13.66 1.01 31.62
N GLN A 165 13.05 -0.06 32.16
CA GLN A 165 13.40 -0.60 33.48
C GLN A 165 14.82 -1.18 33.53
N ILE A 166 15.38 -1.56 32.38
CA ILE A 166 16.71 -2.17 32.26
C ILE A 166 17.79 -1.09 32.28
N TYR A 167 17.54 0.05 31.62
CA TYR A 167 18.54 1.10 31.41
C TYR A 167 18.39 2.31 32.34
N ASN A 168 17.21 2.56 32.91
CA ASN A 168 16.96 3.66 33.84
C ASN A 168 16.68 3.15 35.27
N LYS A 169 17.58 2.30 35.79
CA LYS A 169 17.41 1.66 37.11
C LYS A 169 17.50 2.67 38.25
N GLU A 170 18.42 3.62 38.19
CA GLU A 170 18.68 4.59 39.25
C GLU A 170 17.49 5.53 39.47
N ALA A 171 16.96 6.15 38.42
CA ALA A 171 15.80 7.03 38.57
C ALA A 171 14.55 6.26 39.01
N LEU A 172 14.39 5.02 38.55
CA LEU A 172 13.28 4.17 38.96
C LEU A 172 13.41 3.75 40.44
N GLN A 173 14.63 3.53 40.93
CA GLN A 173 14.90 3.28 42.33
C GLN A 173 14.53 4.51 43.18
N SER A 174 14.99 5.70 42.81
CA SER A 174 14.64 6.93 43.52
C SER A 174 13.14 7.22 43.53
N GLN A 175 12.42 6.92 42.44
CA GLN A 175 10.95 7.04 42.42
C GLN A 175 10.26 6.04 43.34
N ARG A 176 10.76 4.80 43.42
CA ARG A 176 10.26 3.80 44.37
C ARG A 176 10.52 4.25 45.80
N ASP A 177 11.73 4.70 46.10
CA ASP A 177 12.12 5.16 47.43
C ASP A 177 11.27 6.37 47.86
N HIS A 178 11.03 7.33 46.96
CA HIS A 178 10.15 8.47 47.22
C HIS A 178 8.69 8.04 47.44
N LYS A 179 8.19 7.08 46.66
CA LYS A 179 6.83 6.53 46.82
C LYS A 179 6.68 5.81 48.16
N VAL A 180 7.67 4.98 48.54
CA VAL A 180 7.72 4.30 49.84
C VAL A 180 7.75 5.33 50.97
N ALA A 181 8.62 6.34 50.90
CA ALA A 181 8.65 7.40 51.90
C ALA A 181 7.33 8.16 52.00
N GLN A 182 6.68 8.44 50.87
CA GLN A 182 5.38 9.09 50.82
C GLN A 182 4.25 8.26 51.44
N GLU A 183 4.30 6.94 51.30
CA GLU A 183 3.37 5.99 51.94
C GLU A 183 3.65 5.83 53.44
N LEU A 184 4.91 5.97 53.86
CA LEU A 184 5.32 5.97 55.26
C LEU A 184 5.08 7.30 55.99
N ASN A 185 4.74 8.36 55.26
CA ASN A 185 4.37 9.64 55.86
C ASN A 185 2.97 9.54 56.47
N LEU A 186 2.93 9.33 57.78
CA LEU A 186 1.71 9.23 58.59
C LEU A 186 0.90 10.54 58.64
N THR A 187 1.44 11.65 58.15
CA THR A 187 0.79 12.98 58.11
C THR A 187 -0.48 13.01 57.26
N ARG A 188 -0.74 12.02 56.40
CA ARG A 188 -1.97 11.91 55.60
C ARG A 188 -3.21 11.48 56.39
N PHE A 189 -3.03 10.97 57.61
CA PHE A 189 -4.14 10.47 58.43
C PHE A 189 -4.69 11.52 59.41
N ASP A 190 -4.03 12.68 59.58
CA ASP A 190 -4.50 13.76 60.45
C ASP A 190 -5.66 14.59 59.83
N ASP A 191 -5.91 14.42 58.53
CA ASP A 191 -6.95 15.16 57.77
C ASP A 191 -8.32 14.45 57.71
N VAL A 192 -8.47 13.28 58.36
CA VAL A 192 -9.76 12.57 58.45
C VAL A 192 -10.31 12.73 59.86
N LYS A 193 -11.09 13.80 60.05
CA LYS A 193 -11.97 14.00 61.21
C LYS A 193 -13.39 13.54 60.89
#